data_AF-A0AAW9NTM8-F1
#
_entry.id   AF-A0AAW9NTM8-F1
#
_cell.length_a   1.000
_cell.length_b   1.000
_cell.length_c   1.000
_cell.angle_alpha   90.00
_cell.angle_beta   90.00
_cell.angle_gamma   90.00
#
_symmetry.space_group_name_H-M   'P 1'
#
loop_
_entity.id
_entity.type
_entity.pdbx_description
1 polymer ?
#
loop_
_entity_poly.entity_id
_entity_poly.type
_entity_poly.pdbx_seq_one_letter_code
_entity_poly.pdbx_strand_id
1 'polypeptide(L)'
;MSILENWQQWTSFLGAQVDDAKDSGMPNKIIEKAAVQIGNYLAENVDPKNEQERVLSDLWSVAESDEKKALASCLIKLVQNNRVQ
;
A
#
# COMPACT_ATOMS: atom_id res chain seq x y z
N MET A 1 9.92 18.94 8.51
CA MET A 1 8.94 17.99 7.94
C MET A 1 9.51 16.61 8.11
N SER A 2 8.89 15.82 8.97
CA SER A 2 9.50 14.59 9.49
C SER A 2 9.26 13.45 8.51
N ILE A 3 10.22 12.54 8.43
CA ILE A 3 10.25 11.37 7.55
C ILE A 3 9.00 10.46 7.74
N LEU A 4 8.28 10.60 8.85
CA LEU A 4 7.03 9.91 9.19
C LEU A 4 5.78 10.48 8.46
N GLU A 5 5.83 11.72 7.96
CA GLU A 5 4.67 12.34 7.30
C GLU A 5 4.27 11.59 6.02
N ASN A 6 5.22 11.11 5.21
CA ASN A 6 4.89 10.50 3.92
C ASN A 6 4.25 9.12 4.04
N TRP A 7 4.81 8.24 4.90
CA TRP A 7 4.30 6.88 5.06
C TRP A 7 2.91 6.87 5.72
N GLN A 8 2.72 7.68 6.76
CA GLN A 8 1.46 7.73 7.49
C GLN A 8 0.35 8.40 6.66
N GLN A 9 0.67 9.43 5.87
CA GLN A 9 -0.27 10.03 4.92
C GLN A 9 -0.63 9.06 3.80
N TRP A 10 0.36 8.36 3.24
CA TRP A 10 0.13 7.40 2.17
C TRP A 10 -0.73 6.22 2.63
N THR A 11 -0.42 5.63 3.78
CA THR A 11 -1.23 4.53 4.35
C THR A 11 -2.64 4.99 4.69
N SER A 12 -2.81 6.20 5.22
CA SER A 12 -4.15 6.79 5.45
C SER A 12 -4.93 6.97 4.16
N PHE A 13 -4.29 7.47 3.09
CA PHE A 13 -4.90 7.60 1.76
C PHE A 13 -5.30 6.24 1.19
N LEU A 14 -4.44 5.24 1.30
CA LEU A 14 -4.74 3.87 0.87
C LEU A 14 -5.94 3.30 1.64
N GLY A 15 -6.01 3.52 2.96
CA GLY A 15 -7.12 3.11 3.81
C GLY A 15 -8.45 3.71 3.37
N ALA A 16 -8.49 5.02 3.16
CA ALA A 16 -9.68 5.72 2.67
C ALA A 16 -10.15 5.16 1.30
N GLN A 17 -9.22 4.96 0.35
CA GLN A 17 -9.54 4.41 -0.97
C GLN A 17 -10.05 2.97 -0.95
N VAL A 18 -9.61 2.19 0.05
CA VAL A 18 -10.07 0.82 0.29
C VAL A 18 -11.46 0.82 0.90
N ASP A 19 -11.71 1.66 1.90
CA ASP A 19 -12.99 1.73 2.59
C ASP A 19 -14.10 2.18 1.62
N ASP A 20 -13.84 3.20 0.80
CA ASP A 20 -14.73 3.62 -0.29
C ASP A 20 -15.09 2.46 -1.26
N ALA A 21 -14.13 1.58 -1.53
CA ALA A 21 -14.30 0.47 -2.46
C ALA A 21 -14.96 -0.76 -1.81
N LYS A 22 -14.86 -0.90 -0.47
CA LYS A 22 -15.54 -1.95 0.31
C LYS A 22 -17.04 -1.72 0.36
N ASP A 23 -17.47 -0.48 0.47
CA ASP A 23 -18.88 -0.09 0.45
C ASP A 23 -19.55 -0.42 -0.89
N SER A 24 -18.76 -0.60 -1.95
CA SER A 24 -19.21 -1.03 -3.27
C SER A 24 -19.34 -2.56 -3.44
N GLY A 25 -18.98 -3.37 -2.43
CA GLY A 25 -19.19 -4.83 -2.40
C GLY A 25 -18.27 -5.68 -3.29
N MET A 26 -17.14 -5.15 -3.78
CA MET A 26 -16.28 -5.83 -4.78
C MET A 26 -14.84 -6.07 -4.28
N PRO A 27 -14.59 -7.12 -3.46
CA PRO A 27 -13.29 -7.34 -2.80
C PRO A 27 -12.10 -7.57 -3.75
N ASN A 28 -12.29 -8.22 -4.89
CA ASN A 28 -11.20 -8.44 -5.85
C ASN A 28 -10.73 -7.14 -6.51
N LYS A 29 -11.67 -6.24 -6.85
CA LYS A 29 -11.33 -4.93 -7.43
C LYS A 29 -10.57 -4.05 -6.43
N ILE A 30 -10.81 -4.22 -5.13
CA ILE A 30 -10.07 -3.50 -4.07
C ILE A 30 -8.59 -3.91 -4.10
N ILE A 31 -8.31 -5.21 -4.18
CA ILE A 31 -6.93 -5.73 -4.21
C ILE A 31 -6.20 -5.25 -5.46
N GLU A 32 -6.85 -5.31 -6.63
CA GLU A 32 -6.29 -4.81 -7.88
C GLU A 32 -6.01 -3.30 -7.82
N LYS A 33 -6.96 -2.51 -7.33
CA LYS A 33 -6.80 -1.05 -7.18
C LYS A 33 -5.67 -0.72 -6.20
N ALA A 34 -5.58 -1.43 -5.07
CA ALA A 34 -4.50 -1.24 -4.11
C ALA A 34 -3.14 -1.61 -4.71
N ALA A 35 -3.05 -2.70 -5.47
CA ALA A 35 -1.79 -3.08 -6.13
C ALA A 35 -1.32 -2.00 -7.12
N VAL A 36 -2.24 -1.39 -7.88
CA VAL A 36 -1.93 -0.24 -8.74
C VAL A 36 -1.45 0.95 -7.93
N GLN A 37 -2.12 1.29 -6.83
CA GLN A 37 -1.74 2.42 -5.98
C GLN A 37 -0.36 2.22 -5.33
N ILE A 38 -0.05 1.01 -4.86
CA ILE A 38 1.26 0.67 -4.29
C ILE A 38 2.34 0.77 -5.38
N GLY A 39 2.08 0.21 -6.57
CA GLY A 39 3.00 0.31 -7.69
C GLY A 39 3.29 1.76 -8.09
N ASN A 40 2.26 2.60 -8.18
CA ASN A 40 2.40 4.02 -8.50
C ASN A 40 3.20 4.76 -7.42
N TYR A 41 2.88 4.54 -6.14
CA TYR A 41 3.58 5.17 -5.03
C TYR A 41 5.08 4.81 -5.00
N LEU A 42 5.40 3.53 -5.23
CA LEU A 42 6.79 3.07 -5.31
C LEU A 42 7.51 3.60 -6.56
N ALA A 43 6.79 3.77 -7.68
CA ALA A 43 7.35 4.36 -8.90
C ALA A 43 7.63 5.87 -8.75
N GLU A 44 6.77 6.60 -8.02
CA GLU A 44 6.94 8.03 -7.74
C GLU A 44 8.01 8.28 -6.66
N ASN A 45 8.14 7.38 -5.69
CA ASN A 45 9.15 7.46 -4.62
C ASN A 45 10.36 6.59 -4.98
N VAL A 46 11.09 7.03 -6.01
CA VAL A 46 12.29 6.38 -6.57
C VAL A 46 13.38 6.10 -5.51
N ASP A 47 13.42 6.89 -4.44
CA ASP A 47 14.28 6.63 -3.28
C ASP A 47 13.41 6.52 -2.01
N PRO A 48 13.32 5.34 -1.39
CA PRO A 48 12.57 5.17 -0.16
C PRO A 48 13.18 6.03 0.95
N LYS A 49 12.34 6.92 1.50
CA LYS A 49 12.76 7.96 2.46
C LYS A 49 12.87 7.43 3.89
N ASN A 50 12.33 6.23 4.14
CA ASN A 50 12.38 5.53 5.41
C ASN A 50 12.54 4.01 5.21
N GLU A 51 12.80 3.30 6.32
CA GLU A 51 13.02 1.85 6.32
C GLU A 51 11.76 1.08 5.90
N GLN A 52 10.56 1.56 6.23
CA GLN A 52 9.29 0.92 5.88
C GLN A 52 9.06 0.93 4.36
N GLU A 53 9.24 2.10 3.74
CA GLU A 53 9.19 2.29 2.28
C GLU A 53 10.26 1.45 1.60
N ARG A 54 11.46 1.35 2.18
CA ARG A 54 12.57 0.56 1.63
C ARG A 54 12.24 -0.92 1.60
N VAL A 55 11.80 -1.48 2.74
CA VAL A 55 11.41 -2.89 2.83
C VAL A 55 10.25 -3.20 1.88
N LEU A 56 9.24 -2.33 1.80
CA LEU A 56 8.13 -2.52 0.88
C LEU A 56 8.60 -2.49 -0.58
N SER A 57 9.47 -1.55 -0.94
CA SER A 57 10.04 -1.43 -2.28
C SER A 57 10.86 -2.66 -2.67
N ASP A 58 11.74 -3.12 -1.78
CA ASP A 58 12.58 -4.29 -2.00
C ASP A 58 11.71 -5.55 -2.21
N LEU A 59 10.71 -5.77 -1.34
CA LEU A 59 9.76 -6.88 -1.48
C LEU A 59 8.95 -6.79 -2.78
N TRP A 60 8.49 -5.60 -3.15
CA TRP A 60 7.72 -5.38 -4.37
C TRP A 60 8.56 -5.59 -5.63
N SER A 61 9.85 -5.25 -5.59
CA SER A 61 10.76 -5.36 -6.73
C SER A 61 11.02 -6.82 -7.15
N VAL A 62 11.04 -7.74 -6.17
CA VAL A 62 11.30 -9.18 -6.40
C VAL A 62 10.02 -10.01 -6.56
N ALA A 63 8.86 -9.45 -6.22
CA ALA A 63 7.58 -10.17 -6.25
C ALA A 63 7.02 -10.34 -7.66
N GLU A 64 6.51 -11.55 -7.95
CA GLU A 64 5.71 -11.86 -9.13
C GLU A 64 4.28 -11.29 -9.02
N SER A 65 3.47 -11.41 -10.08
CA SER A 65 2.14 -10.79 -10.12
C SER A 65 1.22 -11.23 -8.99
N ASP A 66 1.23 -12.51 -8.63
CA ASP A 66 0.34 -13.02 -7.58
C ASP A 66 0.87 -12.69 -6.18
N GLU A 67 2.18 -12.63 -6.02
CA GLU A 67 2.83 -12.18 -4.78
C GLU A 67 2.58 -10.69 -4.54
N LYS A 68 2.60 -9.85 -5.58
CA LYS A 68 2.22 -8.43 -5.50
C LYS A 68 0.76 -8.25 -5.06
N LYS A 69 -0.16 -9.07 -5.57
CA LYS A 69 -1.56 -9.08 -5.11
C LYS A 69 -1.67 -9.50 -3.65
N ALA A 70 -0.92 -10.52 -3.23
CA ALA A 70 -0.88 -10.97 -1.84
C ALA A 70 -0.32 -9.87 -0.90
N LEU A 71 0.77 -9.22 -1.31
CA LEU A 71 1.39 -8.10 -0.61
C LEU A 71 0.42 -6.92 -0.49
N ALA A 72 -0.27 -6.56 -1.57
CA ALA A 72 -1.32 -5.55 -1.55
C ALA A 72 -2.46 -5.90 -0.60
N SER A 73 -2.92 -7.16 -0.60
CA SER A 73 -3.95 -7.64 0.33
C SER A 73 -3.50 -7.54 1.79
N CYS A 74 -2.26 -7.91 2.10
CA CYS A 74 -1.69 -7.78 3.44
C CYS A 74 -1.61 -6.32 3.88
N LEU A 75 -1.18 -5.42 2.98
CA LEU A 75 -1.08 -4.00 3.28
C LEU A 75 -2.46 -3.37 3.53
N ILE A 76 -3.46 -3.71 2.72
CA ILE A 76 -4.86 -3.29 2.96
C ILE A 76 -5.31 -3.69 4.37
N LYS A 77 -5.10 -4.96 4.74
CA LYS A 77 -5.47 -5.45 6.08
C LYS A 77 -4.67 -4.75 7.18
N LEU A 78 -3.41 -4.43 6.94
CA LEU A 78 -2.55 -3.73 7.89
C LEU A 78 -3.08 -2.32 8.20
N VAL A 79 -3.44 -1.58 7.15
CA VAL A 79 -4.02 -0.23 7.24
C VAL A 79 -5.39 -0.26 7.89
N GLN A 80 -6.29 -1.18 7.49
CA GLN A 80 -7.62 -1.30 8.08
C GLN A 80 -7.60 -1.65 9.57
N ASN A 81 -6.59 -2.37 10.03
CA ASN A 81 -6.43 -2.70 11.44
C ASN A 81 -5.68 -1.62 12.24
N ASN A 82 -5.36 -0.45 11.64
CA ASN A 82 -4.59 0.63 12.27
C ASN A 82 -3.30 0.14 12.94
N ARG A 83 -2.65 -0.89 12.36
CA ARG A 83 -1.40 -1.45 12.89
C ARG A 83 -0.16 -0.71 12.43
N VAL A 84 -0.36 0.33 11.62
CA VAL A 84 0.69 1.24 11.17
C VAL A 84 0.62 2.49 12.05
N GLN A 85 1.33 2.48 13.18
CA GLN A 85 1.50 3.65 14.04
C GLN A 85 2.92 4.17 13.94
#